data_AF-A8Y2X7-F1
#
_entry.id   AF-A8Y2X7-F1
#
_cell.length_a   1.000
_cell.length_b   1.000
_cell.length_c   1.000
_cell.angle_alpha   90.00
_cell.angle_beta   90.00
_cell.angle_gamma   90.00
#
_symmetry.space_group_name_H-M   'P 1'
#
loop_
_entity.id
_entity.type
_entity.pdbx_description
1 polymer ?
#
loop_
_entity_poly.entity_id
_entity_poly.type
_entity_poly.pdbx_seq_one_letter_code
_entity_poly.pdbx_strand_id
1 'polypeptide(L)'
;MLSRTAILLSCSLLAIATAASTVRSSMKNTVEDAQEQLTKKIRCWEPIEENIAGAAFSGQHRLSEAVYELCSYMPDPKNWSKGYVNGVDMDSDDYTTVLHMFQNVARGYAVLNVCLQEGFQFHVQGRPSQVSMRCLCKRDGCNLPKGFTEFLEYNKLPMPETTF
;
A
#
# COMPACT_ATOMS: atom_id res chain seq x y z
N MET A 1 38.38 -29.38 55.66
CA MET A 1 37.53 -30.46 55.12
C MET A 1 36.16 -30.33 55.77
N LEU A 2 35.08 -30.18 54.99
CA LEU A 2 33.69 -29.94 55.43
C LEU A 2 33.50 -28.68 56.32
N SER A 3 32.31 -28.07 56.46
CA SER A 3 30.96 -28.50 56.08
C SER A 3 30.09 -27.35 55.51
N ARG A 4 29.03 -27.75 54.81
CA ARG A 4 27.78 -26.99 54.56
C ARG A 4 27.19 -26.53 55.92
N THR A 5 26.41 -25.45 56.07
CA THR A 5 25.13 -25.13 55.38
C THR A 5 24.61 -23.70 55.63
N ALA A 6 23.87 -23.17 54.65
CA ALA A 6 22.70 -22.27 54.76
C ALA A 6 22.85 -20.76 55.11
N ILE A 7 21.81 -20.00 54.68
CA ILE A 7 21.46 -18.57 54.94
C ILE A 7 22.32 -17.56 54.15
N LEU A 8 21.86 -16.71 53.21
CA LEU A 8 20.56 -16.42 52.51
C LEU A 8 20.89 -16.10 51.01
N LEU A 9 20.10 -16.45 49.98
CA LEU A 9 18.81 -15.90 49.45
C LEU A 9 18.92 -14.62 48.58
N SER A 10 18.31 -14.68 47.39
CA SER A 10 17.80 -13.57 46.54
C SER A 10 18.72 -12.40 46.14
N CYS A 11 19.12 -12.34 44.84
CA CYS A 11 18.68 -11.31 43.87
C CYS A 11 19.51 -11.31 42.56
N SER A 12 19.26 -12.28 41.68
CA SER A 12 19.63 -12.19 40.24
C SER A 12 18.41 -12.51 39.40
N LEU A 13 17.46 -11.58 39.48
CA LEU A 13 16.23 -11.42 38.71
C LEU A 13 16.13 -12.25 37.41
N LEU A 14 15.03 -13.00 37.29
CA LEU A 14 14.50 -13.40 35.99
C LEU A 14 14.32 -12.13 35.13
N ALA A 15 15.16 -11.97 34.11
CA ALA A 15 14.88 -11.05 33.03
C ALA A 15 13.75 -11.65 32.17
N ILE A 16 12.50 -11.40 32.59
CA ILE A 16 11.30 -11.69 31.80
C ILE A 16 11.32 -10.73 30.60
N ALA A 17 12.01 -11.12 29.54
CA ALA A 17 11.86 -10.55 28.21
C ALA A 17 10.87 -11.43 27.42
N THR A 18 9.64 -11.55 27.92
CA THR A 18 8.53 -11.93 27.05
C THR A 18 8.40 -10.84 26.01
N ALA A 19 8.96 -11.07 24.82
CA ALA A 19 8.59 -10.38 23.60
C ALA A 19 7.17 -10.81 23.20
N ALA A 20 6.21 -10.58 24.10
CA ALA A 20 4.84 -10.37 23.74
C ALA A 20 4.80 -9.03 23.02
N SER A 21 5.18 -9.06 21.73
CA SER A 21 4.61 -8.14 20.77
C SER A 21 3.11 -8.33 20.87
N THR A 22 2.47 -7.47 21.67
CA THR A 22 1.04 -7.26 21.61
C THR A 22 0.77 -6.78 20.20
N VAL A 23 0.47 -7.73 19.31
CA VAL A 23 -0.31 -7.49 18.12
C VAL A 23 -1.64 -6.97 18.64
N ARG A 24 -1.67 -5.65 18.88
CA ARG A 24 -2.91 -4.93 19.06
C ARG A 24 -3.54 -5.00 17.68
N SER A 25 -4.31 -6.06 17.46
CA SER A 25 -5.21 -6.16 16.32
C SER A 25 -5.92 -4.82 16.25
N SER A 26 -5.64 -4.07 15.19
CA SER A 26 -6.17 -2.74 15.07
C SER A 26 -7.67 -2.91 14.91
N MET A 27 -8.43 -2.56 15.95
CA MET A 27 -9.90 -2.59 15.90
C MET A 27 -10.45 -1.49 14.97
N LYS A 28 -9.56 -0.79 14.25
CA LYS A 28 -9.90 0.22 13.27
C LYS A 28 -10.68 -0.41 12.14
N ASN A 29 -11.80 0.22 11.80
CA ASN A 29 -12.48 -0.09 10.56
C ASN A 29 -11.77 0.58 9.38
N THR A 30 -12.14 0.20 8.15
CA THR A 30 -11.51 0.67 6.91
C THR A 30 -11.61 2.19 6.72
N VAL A 31 -12.62 2.85 7.29
CA VAL A 31 -12.77 4.32 7.25
C VAL A 31 -11.77 4.99 8.19
N GLU A 32 -11.58 4.46 9.40
CA GLU A 32 -10.59 4.97 10.37
C GLU A 32 -9.16 4.80 9.85
N ASP A 33 -8.83 3.63 9.29
CA ASP A 33 -7.55 3.38 8.61
C ASP A 33 -7.33 4.36 7.45
N ALA A 34 -8.29 4.48 6.53
CA ALA A 34 -8.18 5.44 5.42
C ALA A 34 -7.97 6.88 5.89
N GLN A 35 -8.69 7.32 6.92
CA GLN A 35 -8.55 8.66 7.50
C GLN A 35 -7.17 8.89 8.14
N GLU A 36 -6.62 7.89 8.84
CA GLU A 36 -5.27 7.97 9.41
C GLU A 36 -4.15 8.00 8.37
N GLN A 37 -4.38 7.52 7.14
CA GLN A 37 -3.39 7.53 6.07
C GLN A 37 -3.39 8.83 5.24
N LEU A 38 -4.45 9.66 5.33
CA LEU A 38 -4.59 10.89 4.53
C LEU A 38 -3.43 11.88 4.69
N THR A 39 -2.79 11.93 5.85
CA THR A 39 -1.70 12.87 6.17
C THR A 39 -0.30 12.25 6.10
N LYS A 40 -0.20 10.96 5.77
CA LYS A 40 1.06 10.21 5.72
C LYS A 40 1.58 10.10 4.29
N LYS A 41 2.90 9.99 4.16
CA LYS A 41 3.49 9.34 2.99
C LYS A 41 3.28 7.83 3.12
N ILE A 42 3.01 7.16 2.01
CA ILE A 42 2.62 5.75 1.96
C ILE A 42 3.62 4.93 1.15
N ARG A 43 3.63 3.64 1.42
CA ARG A 43 4.37 2.62 0.67
C ARG A 43 3.50 2.09 -0.47
N CYS A 44 4.08 1.89 -1.64
CA CYS A 44 3.38 1.34 -2.81
C CYS A 44 4.07 0.08 -3.30
N TRP A 45 3.31 -0.85 -3.88
CA TRP A 45 3.91 -1.93 -4.65
C TRP A 45 4.48 -1.38 -5.94
N GLU A 46 5.69 -1.83 -6.26
CA GLU A 46 6.47 -1.42 -7.43
C GLU A 46 7.12 -2.66 -8.05
N PRO A 47 7.32 -2.71 -9.37
CA PRO A 47 8.13 -3.76 -9.98
C PRO A 47 9.58 -3.68 -9.47
N ILE A 48 10.24 -4.83 -9.30
CA ILE A 48 11.65 -4.87 -8.90
C ILE A 48 12.58 -4.43 -10.06
N GLU A 49 12.12 -4.63 -11.29
CA GLU A 49 12.81 -4.23 -12.52
C GLU A 49 12.27 -2.89 -13.02
N GLU A 50 13.17 -1.95 -13.33
CA GLU A 50 12.82 -0.79 -14.15
C GLU A 50 12.32 -1.26 -15.52
N ASN A 51 11.33 -0.55 -16.08
CA ASN A 51 10.71 -0.89 -17.36
C ASN A 51 11.61 -0.48 -18.55
N ILE A 52 12.83 -1.02 -18.58
CA ILE A 52 13.82 -0.84 -19.63
C ILE A 52 13.36 -1.67 -20.83
N ALA A 53 13.09 -0.99 -21.95
CA ALA A 53 12.60 -1.62 -23.17
C ALA A 53 13.51 -2.76 -23.63
N GLY A 54 13.02 -4.00 -23.53
CA GLY A 54 13.74 -5.22 -23.91
C GLY A 54 14.09 -6.16 -22.74
N ALA A 55 13.93 -5.73 -21.48
CA ALA A 55 14.04 -6.63 -20.33
C ALA A 55 12.80 -7.55 -20.20
N ALA A 56 13.03 -8.81 -19.81
CA ALA A 56 11.95 -9.76 -19.57
C ALA A 56 11.37 -9.55 -18.16
N PHE A 57 10.25 -8.83 -18.07
CA PHE A 57 9.56 -8.53 -16.82
C PHE A 57 9.30 -9.78 -15.98
N SER A 58 10.00 -9.94 -14.86
CA SER A 58 9.91 -11.12 -14.00
C SER A 58 8.58 -11.27 -13.26
N GLY A 59 7.74 -10.23 -13.27
CA GLY A 59 6.49 -10.18 -12.51
C GLY A 59 6.68 -9.99 -11.00
N GLN A 60 7.93 -9.84 -10.54
CA GLN A 60 8.23 -9.62 -9.14
C GLN A 60 7.99 -8.16 -8.74
N HIS A 61 7.36 -7.99 -7.59
CA HIS A 61 7.06 -6.69 -7.02
C HIS A 61 7.61 -6.61 -5.60
N ARG A 62 8.04 -5.42 -5.19
CA ARG A 62 8.42 -5.10 -3.80
C ARG A 62 7.57 -3.94 -3.30
N LEU A 63 7.42 -3.85 -1.99
CA LEU A 63 6.81 -2.71 -1.35
C LEU A 63 7.89 -1.62 -1.16
N SER A 64 7.60 -0.38 -1.55
CA SER A 64 8.52 0.76 -1.45
C SER A 64 8.76 1.21 0.00
N GLU A 65 9.67 2.16 0.21
CA GLU A 65 9.65 2.99 1.41
C GLU A 65 8.43 3.94 1.43
N ALA A 66 8.13 4.53 2.58
CA ALA A 66 6.97 5.39 2.79
C ALA A 66 7.22 6.80 2.24
N VAL A 67 7.21 6.93 0.90
CA VAL A 67 7.60 8.16 0.18
C VAL A 67 6.51 8.75 -0.72
N TYR A 68 5.51 7.95 -1.11
CA TYR A 68 4.47 8.35 -2.05
C TYR A 68 3.28 9.04 -1.39
N GLU A 69 2.49 9.79 -2.15
CA GLU A 69 1.20 10.31 -1.67
C GLU A 69 -0.01 9.52 -2.17
N LEU A 70 0.15 8.88 -3.32
CA LEU A 70 -0.83 8.02 -3.97
C LEU A 70 -0.08 6.82 -4.53
N CYS A 71 -0.73 5.66 -4.50
CA CYS A 71 -0.31 4.50 -5.27
C CYS A 71 -1.22 4.34 -6.48
N SER A 72 -0.66 3.86 -7.58
CA SER A 72 -1.37 3.60 -8.84
C SER A 72 -1.53 2.10 -9.08
N TYR A 73 -2.71 1.72 -9.54
CA TYR A 73 -3.08 0.41 -10.07
C TYR A 73 -3.76 0.59 -11.43
N MET A 74 -3.19 0.01 -12.49
CA MET A 74 -3.76 -0.02 -13.84
C MET A 74 -4.04 -1.47 -14.24
N PRO A 75 -5.30 -1.95 -14.34
CA PRO A 75 -5.57 -3.27 -14.87
C PRO A 75 -5.15 -3.37 -16.33
N ASP A 76 -4.68 -4.54 -16.76
CA ASP A 76 -4.40 -4.79 -18.16
C ASP A 76 -5.72 -4.79 -18.96
N PRO A 77 -5.88 -3.93 -19.98
CA PRO A 77 -7.15 -3.77 -20.70
C PRO A 77 -7.55 -5.01 -21.51
N LYS A 78 -6.67 -6.00 -21.65
CA LYS A 78 -6.92 -7.29 -22.31
C LYS A 78 -6.93 -8.46 -21.33
N ASN A 79 -6.43 -8.28 -20.10
CA ASN A 79 -6.37 -9.33 -19.09
C ASN A 79 -6.56 -8.80 -17.66
N TRP A 80 -7.82 -8.75 -17.20
CA TRP A 80 -8.21 -8.32 -15.86
C TRP A 80 -7.62 -9.11 -14.68
N SER A 81 -6.96 -10.25 -14.91
CA SER A 81 -6.16 -10.96 -13.88
C SER A 81 -4.77 -10.36 -13.64
N LYS A 82 -4.34 -9.41 -14.47
CA LYS A 82 -3.06 -8.70 -14.36
C LYS A 82 -3.30 -7.22 -14.08
N GLY A 83 -2.58 -6.69 -13.09
CA GLY A 83 -2.46 -5.25 -12.83
C GLY A 83 -1.01 -4.80 -12.97
N TYR A 84 -0.83 -3.57 -13.44
CA TYR A 84 0.43 -2.82 -13.41
C TYR A 84 0.36 -1.83 -12.25
N VAL A 85 1.40 -1.79 -11.42
CA VAL A 85 1.35 -1.05 -10.15
C VAL A 85 2.65 -0.27 -9.91
N ASN A 86 2.53 0.94 -9.38
CA ASN A 86 3.64 1.83 -9.07
C ASN A 86 3.24 2.87 -8.02
N GLY A 87 4.23 3.50 -7.35
CA GLY A 87 4.00 4.77 -6.67
C GLY A 87 3.77 5.91 -7.66
N VAL A 88 2.93 6.89 -7.30
CA VAL A 88 2.64 8.05 -8.16
C VAL A 88 3.69 9.12 -7.95
N ASP A 89 4.35 9.53 -9.03
CA ASP A 89 5.09 10.78 -9.09
C ASP A 89 4.10 11.95 -9.14
N MET A 90 4.13 12.81 -8.14
CA MET A 90 3.18 13.91 -7.98
C MET A 90 3.44 15.06 -8.97
N ASP A 91 4.62 15.13 -9.58
CA ASP A 91 4.95 16.12 -10.61
C ASP A 91 4.51 15.66 -12.03
N SER A 92 3.95 14.45 -12.16
CA SER A 92 3.58 13.87 -13.45
C SER A 92 2.20 14.29 -14.00
N ASP A 93 1.31 14.84 -13.16
CA ASP A 93 -0.04 15.30 -13.54
C ASP A 93 -0.65 16.23 -12.46
N ASP A 94 -1.76 16.92 -12.74
CA ASP A 94 -2.50 17.68 -11.72
C ASP A 94 -3.42 16.77 -10.88
N TYR A 95 -2.86 16.22 -9.81
CA TYR A 95 -3.59 15.38 -8.86
C TYR A 95 -4.48 16.14 -7.87
N THR A 96 -4.59 17.47 -7.93
CA THR A 96 -5.33 18.28 -6.94
C THR A 96 -6.76 17.80 -6.73
N THR A 97 -7.48 17.53 -7.83
CA THR A 97 -8.87 17.06 -7.78
C THR A 97 -8.98 15.67 -7.14
N VAL A 98 -8.03 14.76 -7.43
CA VAL A 98 -8.02 13.40 -6.87
C VAL A 98 -7.70 13.44 -5.37
N LEU A 99 -6.70 14.21 -4.96
CA LEU A 99 -6.37 14.40 -3.54
C LEU A 99 -7.55 14.96 -2.75
N HIS A 100 -8.28 15.92 -3.33
CA HIS A 100 -9.49 16.48 -2.71
C HIS A 100 -10.60 15.42 -2.54
N MET A 101 -10.75 14.46 -3.45
CA MET A 101 -11.68 13.34 -3.26
C MET A 101 -11.34 12.49 -2.03
N PHE A 102 -10.05 12.21 -1.79
CA PHE A 102 -9.60 11.50 -0.58
C PHE A 102 -9.80 12.31 0.70
N GLN A 103 -9.63 13.63 0.65
CA GLN A 103 -9.77 14.54 1.80
C GLN A 103 -11.23 14.82 2.19
N ASN A 104 -12.20 14.53 1.32
CA ASN A 104 -13.64 14.70 1.58
C ASN A 104 -14.18 13.69 2.62
N VAL A 105 -13.93 13.94 3.89
CA VAL A 105 -14.41 13.13 5.02
C VAL A 105 -15.83 13.51 5.47
N ALA A 106 -16.81 12.69 5.09
CA ALA A 106 -18.09 12.64 5.79
C ALA A 106 -18.00 11.64 6.96
N ARG A 107 -18.77 11.86 8.04
CA ARG A 107 -18.70 10.99 9.23
C ARG A 107 -19.08 9.55 8.89
N GLY A 108 -18.18 8.59 9.12
CA GLY A 108 -18.39 7.18 8.78
C GLY A 108 -18.18 6.85 7.30
N TYR A 109 -17.55 7.74 6.53
CA TYR A 109 -17.22 7.55 5.12
C TYR A 109 -15.77 7.95 4.82
N ALA A 110 -15.13 7.21 3.92
CA ALA A 110 -13.85 7.57 3.31
C ALA A 110 -13.81 7.05 1.88
N VAL A 111 -13.16 7.78 0.98
CA VAL A 111 -12.84 7.30 -0.37
C VAL A 111 -11.63 6.37 -0.28
N LEU A 112 -11.79 5.13 -0.72
CA LEU A 112 -10.74 4.11 -0.64
C LEU A 112 -9.88 4.05 -1.91
N ASN A 113 -10.54 4.19 -3.06
CA ASN A 113 -9.92 4.24 -4.39
C ASN A 113 -10.66 5.27 -5.27
N VAL A 114 -9.94 5.92 -6.18
CA VAL A 114 -10.50 6.73 -7.26
C VAL A 114 -10.06 6.09 -8.58
N CYS A 115 -11.00 5.54 -9.35
CA CYS A 115 -10.70 4.93 -10.66
C CYS A 115 -11.14 5.86 -11.79
N LEU A 116 -10.18 6.20 -12.65
CA LEU A 116 -10.31 7.10 -13.79
C LEU A 116 -10.26 6.29 -15.09
N GLN A 117 -11.10 6.64 -16.06
CA GLN A 117 -10.94 6.19 -17.43
C GLN A 117 -10.23 7.29 -18.22
N GLU A 118 -9.01 7.01 -18.67
CA GLU A 118 -8.06 8.01 -19.15
C GLU A 118 -7.77 7.81 -20.64
N GLY A 119 -7.77 8.91 -21.40
CA GLY A 119 -7.46 8.93 -22.83
C GLY A 119 -6.05 9.43 -23.07
N PHE A 120 -5.12 8.54 -23.41
CA PHE A 120 -3.72 8.86 -23.66
C PHE A 120 -3.42 9.00 -25.16
N GLN A 121 -2.70 10.06 -25.53
CA GLN A 121 -2.16 10.23 -26.88
C GLN A 121 -0.62 10.24 -26.84
N PHE A 122 -0.02 9.08 -26.54
CA PHE A 122 1.45 8.87 -26.53
C PHE A 122 2.10 8.91 -27.93
N HIS A 123 1.37 9.32 -28.97
CA HIS A 123 1.79 9.23 -30.37
C HIS A 123 1.40 10.48 -31.16
N VAL A 124 2.14 10.73 -32.25
CA VAL A 124 1.91 11.86 -33.17
C VAL A 124 0.48 11.94 -33.72
N GLN A 125 0.10 13.15 -34.10
CA GLN A 125 -1.18 13.51 -34.71
C GLN A 125 -1.59 12.50 -35.82
N GLY A 126 -2.85 12.05 -35.77
CA GLY A 126 -3.41 11.08 -36.71
C GLY A 126 -3.42 9.62 -36.24
N ARG A 127 -2.82 9.29 -35.08
CA ARG A 127 -3.09 8.01 -34.39
C ARG A 127 -4.22 8.16 -33.35
N PRO A 128 -5.10 7.14 -33.21
CA PRO A 128 -6.17 7.18 -32.21
C PRO A 128 -5.60 7.17 -30.79
N SER A 129 -6.24 7.90 -29.89
CA SER A 129 -5.92 7.86 -28.46
C SER A 129 -6.18 6.46 -27.90
N GLN A 130 -5.30 6.00 -27.02
CA GLN A 130 -5.50 4.78 -26.26
C GLN A 130 -6.32 5.10 -25.01
N VAL A 131 -7.32 4.28 -24.72
CA VAL A 131 -8.09 4.39 -23.48
C VAL A 131 -7.63 3.30 -22.52
N SER A 132 -7.28 3.67 -21.30
CA SER A 132 -7.05 2.72 -20.20
C SER A 132 -7.82 3.16 -18.96
N MET A 133 -7.81 2.33 -17.92
CA MET A 133 -8.32 2.68 -16.61
C MET A 133 -7.17 2.73 -15.62
N ARG A 134 -7.10 3.77 -14.80
CA ARG A 134 -6.11 3.93 -13.73
C ARG A 134 -6.83 4.18 -12.42
N CYS A 135 -6.60 3.32 -11.45
CA CYS A 135 -7.08 3.47 -10.08
C CYS A 135 -5.96 4.05 -9.22
N LEU A 136 -6.31 5.04 -8.41
CA LEU A 136 -5.45 5.71 -7.46
C LEU A 136 -5.96 5.40 -6.05
N CYS A 137 -5.06 5.22 -5.09
CA CYS A 137 -5.41 4.89 -3.70
C CYS A 137 -4.40 5.50 -2.72
N LYS A 138 -4.86 5.82 -1.49
CA LYS A 138 -4.09 6.59 -0.50
C LYS A 138 -3.86 5.83 0.81
N ARG A 139 -3.35 4.60 0.74
CA ARG A 139 -2.97 3.77 1.91
C ARG A 139 -1.78 2.86 1.58
N ASP A 140 -1.03 2.47 2.60
CA ASP A 140 0.10 1.54 2.45
C ASP A 140 -0.28 0.25 1.70
N GLY A 141 0.45 -0.07 0.62
CA GLY A 141 0.29 -1.30 -0.15
C GLY A 141 -1.04 -1.42 -0.92
N CYS A 142 -1.84 -0.36 -1.00
CA CYS A 142 -3.20 -0.41 -1.55
C CYS A 142 -3.27 -0.83 -3.03
N ASN A 143 -2.20 -0.58 -3.81
CA ASN A 143 -2.07 -0.99 -5.21
C ASN A 143 -1.58 -2.44 -5.35
N LEU A 144 -2.35 -3.39 -4.79
CA LEU A 144 -2.02 -4.81 -4.79
C LEU A 144 -1.75 -5.34 -6.23
N PRO A 145 -0.58 -5.96 -6.53
CA PRO A 145 -0.22 -6.50 -7.85
C PRO A 145 -0.95 -7.82 -8.17
N LYS A 146 -2.28 -7.73 -8.31
CA LYS A 146 -3.21 -8.83 -8.54
C LYS A 146 -4.27 -8.47 -9.59
N GLY A 147 -5.23 -9.36 -9.84
CA GLY A 147 -6.38 -9.07 -10.68
C GLY A 147 -7.24 -7.93 -10.13
N PHE A 148 -8.00 -7.26 -11.00
CA PHE A 148 -8.73 -6.04 -10.63
C PHE A 148 -9.75 -6.26 -9.50
N THR A 149 -10.46 -7.39 -9.54
CA THR A 149 -11.38 -7.78 -8.46
C THR A 149 -10.65 -8.00 -7.15
N GLU A 150 -9.49 -8.65 -7.15
CA GLU A 150 -8.68 -8.85 -5.93
C GLU A 150 -8.19 -7.51 -5.35
N PHE A 151 -7.76 -6.58 -6.20
CA PHE A 151 -7.41 -5.21 -5.79
C PHE A 151 -8.59 -4.48 -5.12
N LEU A 152 -9.81 -4.59 -5.69
CA LEU A 152 -11.01 -3.96 -5.13
C LEU A 152 -11.44 -4.62 -3.81
N GLU A 153 -11.43 -5.96 -3.72
CA GLU A 153 -11.78 -6.69 -2.50
C GLU A 153 -10.78 -6.43 -1.37
N TYR A 154 -9.48 -6.48 -1.65
CA TYR A 154 -8.40 -6.18 -0.71
C TYR A 154 -8.58 -4.80 -0.08
N ASN A 155 -8.91 -3.80 -0.89
CA ASN A 155 -9.12 -2.44 -0.39
C ASN A 155 -10.35 -2.27 0.49
N LYS A 156 -11.28 -3.23 0.59
CA LYS A 156 -12.39 -3.15 1.56
C LYS A 156 -11.93 -3.36 3.00
N LEU A 157 -10.74 -3.92 3.22
CA LEU A 157 -10.20 -4.25 4.53
C LEU A 157 -9.30 -3.13 5.07
N PRO A 158 -9.16 -2.97 6.41
CA PRO A 158 -8.13 -2.12 7.01
C PRO A 158 -6.73 -2.62 6.67
N MET A 159 -5.77 -1.73 6.48
CA MET A 159 -4.37 -2.13 6.28
C MET A 159 -3.77 -2.72 7.58
N PRO A 160 -2.92 -3.77 7.51
CA PRO A 160 -2.18 -4.27 8.67
C PRO A 160 -1.20 -3.21 9.18
N GLU A 161 -1.19 -2.95 10.49
CA GLU A 161 -0.30 -1.95 11.10
C GLU A 161 1.20 -2.33 11.01
N THR A 162 1.52 -3.62 10.85
CA THR A 162 2.90 -4.10 10.66
C THR A 162 2.98 -5.31 9.73
N THR A 163 3.90 -5.23 8.75
CA THR A 163 4.36 -6.25 7.78
C THR A 163 3.36 -6.85 6.79
N PHE A 164 3.73 -6.74 5.52
CA PHE A 164 3.35 -7.62 4.40
C PHE A 164 4.56 -8.49 4.05
#